data_AF-A0A4D7CAI0-F1
#
_entry.id   AF-A0A4D7CAI0-F1
#
_cell.length_a   1.000
_cell.length_b   1.000
_cell.length_c   1.000
_cell.angle_alpha   90.00
_cell.angle_beta   90.00
_cell.angle_gamma   90.00
#
_symmetry.space_group_name_H-M   'P 1'
#
loop_
_entity.id
_entity.type
_entity.pdbx_description
1 polymer ?
#
loop_
_entity_poly.entity_id
_entity_poly.type
_entity_poly.pdbx_seq_one_letter_code
_entity_poly.pdbx_strand_id
1 'polypeptide(L)'
;MARVRKGHDIRLIVPAAAQGLTPPAGRYEPLVRLLAEALATREQLTGSGTRSVEQFATEAGACRKRVAQLIRISYLSPTLVKLALAGEQPAAMTRRALLDTELPMAWADQHRLFGLGNTASR
;
A
#
# COMPACT_ATOMS: atom_id res chain seq x y z
N MET A 1 -26.29 15.27 32.00
CA MET A 1 -26.03 15.24 30.54
C MET A 1 -24.70 15.94 30.27
N ALA A 2 -23.57 15.22 30.37
CA ALA A 2 -22.23 15.81 30.26
C ALA A 2 -21.78 15.86 28.80
N ARG A 3 -21.52 17.07 28.27
CA ARG A 3 -21.02 17.30 26.91
C ARG A 3 -19.50 17.26 26.95
N VAL A 4 -18.90 16.12 26.58
CA VAL A 4 -17.45 15.98 26.47
C VAL A 4 -16.97 16.68 25.19
N ARG A 5 -16.20 17.76 25.34
CA ARG A 5 -15.45 18.35 24.23
C ARG A 5 -14.10 17.62 24.14
N LYS A 6 -13.86 16.89 23.04
CA LYS A 6 -12.52 16.36 22.76
C LYS A 6 -11.70 17.47 22.10
N GLY A 7 -10.72 18.00 22.83
CA GLY A 7 -9.76 18.96 22.31
C GLY A 7 -8.95 18.36 21.16
N HIS A 8 -8.77 19.15 20.11
CA HIS A 8 -7.86 18.83 19.01
C HIS A 8 -6.43 18.90 19.56
N ASP A 9 -5.74 17.77 19.64
CA ASP A 9 -4.35 17.72 20.08
C ASP A 9 -3.47 18.41 19.03
N ILE A 10 -2.90 19.55 19.40
CA ILE A 10 -2.07 20.37 18.50
C ILE A 10 -0.67 19.75 18.51
N ARG A 11 -0.41 18.88 17.53
CA ARG A 11 0.90 18.26 17.34
C ARG A 11 1.90 19.34 16.92
N LEU A 12 2.80 19.67 17.84
CA LEU A 12 3.93 20.60 17.63
C LEU A 12 4.85 20.04 16.53
N ILE A 13 4.95 20.76 15.41
CA ILE A 13 5.92 20.46 14.34
C ILE A 13 7.14 21.34 14.59
N VAL A 14 8.23 20.71 15.04
CA VAL A 14 9.57 21.34 15.08
C VAL A 14 10.15 21.25 13.66
N PRO A 15 10.60 22.35 13.04
CA PRO A 15 11.25 22.28 11.74
C PRO A 15 12.73 21.92 11.96
N ALA A 16 13.04 20.62 11.98
CA ALA A 16 14.42 20.15 11.93
C ALA A 16 14.75 19.79 10.49
N ALA A 17 15.50 20.69 9.85
CA ALA A 17 16.04 20.53 8.51
C ALA A 17 16.96 19.30 8.42
N ALA A 18 16.47 18.21 7.82
CA ALA A 18 17.28 17.20 7.14
C ALA A 18 16.38 16.20 6.39
N GLN A 19 16.27 16.39 5.07
CA GLN A 19 16.29 15.33 4.05
C GLN A 19 15.51 14.03 4.36
N GLY A 20 14.28 13.95 3.83
CA GLY A 20 13.81 12.75 3.10
C GLY A 20 13.49 11.46 3.87
N LEU A 21 13.74 11.34 5.17
CA LEU A 21 13.37 10.16 5.95
C LEU A 21 12.63 10.55 7.23
N THR A 22 11.31 10.68 7.14
CA THR A 22 10.49 10.41 8.31
C THR A 22 9.26 9.66 7.83
N PRO A 23 9.31 8.31 7.77
CA PRO A 23 8.07 7.55 7.67
C PRO A 23 7.16 7.95 8.85
N PRO A 24 5.83 7.95 8.68
CA PRO A 24 4.94 8.07 9.83
C PRO A 24 5.37 7.01 10.85
N ALA A 25 5.74 7.44 12.06
CA ALA A 25 6.22 6.54 13.11
C ALA A 25 5.13 5.48 13.39
N GLY A 26 5.37 4.26 12.94
CA GLY A 26 4.48 3.12 13.12
C GLY A 26 3.85 2.59 11.84
N ARG A 27 3.51 1.31 11.89
CA ARG A 27 2.83 0.55 10.84
C ARG A 27 1.60 1.31 10.30
N TYR A 28 1.59 1.62 9.01
CA TYR A 28 0.44 2.27 8.38
C TYR A 28 -0.66 1.27 8.07
N GLU A 29 -1.54 1.05 9.04
CA GLU A 29 -2.58 0.02 9.02
C GLU A 29 -3.47 0.02 7.75
N PRO A 30 -3.89 1.17 7.18
CA PRO A 30 -4.66 1.18 5.93
C PRO A 30 -3.91 0.61 4.73
N LEU A 31 -2.57 0.74 4.68
CA LEU A 31 -1.76 0.13 3.64
C LEU A 31 -1.64 -1.37 3.85
N VAL A 32 -1.41 -1.82 5.09
CA VAL A 32 -1.31 -3.26 5.37
C VAL A 32 -2.63 -3.97 5.03
N ARG A 33 -3.77 -3.36 5.37
CA ARG A 33 -5.09 -3.90 4.98
C ARG A 33 -5.26 -4.00 3.47
N LEU A 34 -4.79 -2.99 2.72
CA LEU A 34 -4.81 -3.04 1.24
C LEU A 34 -3.95 -4.18 0.69
N LEU A 35 -2.75 -4.39 1.26
CA LEU A 35 -1.87 -5.49 0.85
C LEU A 35 -2.51 -6.86 1.17
N ALA A 36 -3.11 -7.01 2.34
CA ALA A 36 -3.82 -8.22 2.72
C ALA A 36 -5.01 -8.51 1.79
N GLU A 37 -5.83 -7.50 1.48
CA GLU A 37 -6.95 -7.60 0.54
C GLU A 37 -6.47 -8.00 -0.87
N ALA A 38 -5.36 -7.42 -1.33
CA ALA A 38 -4.76 -7.74 -2.62
C ALA A 38 -4.27 -9.20 -2.70
N LEU A 39 -3.56 -9.66 -1.67
CA LEU A 39 -3.08 -11.04 -1.59
C LEU A 39 -4.23 -12.05 -1.50
N ALA A 40 -5.24 -11.78 -0.67
CA ALA A 40 -6.43 -12.63 -0.57
C ALA A 40 -7.18 -12.73 -1.92
N THR A 41 -7.30 -11.61 -2.63
CA THR A 41 -7.90 -11.58 -3.98
C THR A 41 -7.11 -12.48 -4.95
N ARG A 42 -5.78 -12.40 -4.92
CA ARG A 42 -4.92 -13.26 -5.74
C ARG A 42 -5.09 -14.73 -5.38
N GLU A 43 -5.07 -15.09 -4.09
CA GLU A 43 -5.26 -16.46 -3.63
C GLU A 43 -6.60 -17.03 -4.09
N GLN A 44 -7.69 -16.26 -3.93
CA GLN A 44 -9.01 -16.65 -4.39
C GLN A 44 -9.05 -16.89 -5.90
N LEU A 45 -8.41 -16.03 -6.70
CA LEU A 45 -8.33 -16.23 -8.15
C LEU A 45 -7.49 -17.45 -8.53
N THR A 46 -6.35 -17.67 -7.88
CA THR A 46 -5.48 -18.82 -8.17
C THR A 46 -6.07 -20.14 -7.68
N GLY A 47 -6.84 -20.13 -6.59
CA GLY A 47 -7.45 -21.32 -6.00
C GLY A 47 -8.82 -21.67 -6.56
N SER A 48 -9.49 -20.75 -7.26
CA SER A 48 -10.90 -20.93 -7.67
C SER A 48 -11.12 -21.74 -8.95
N GLY A 49 -10.07 -22.09 -9.70
CA GLY A 49 -10.13 -22.96 -10.88
C GLY A 49 -11.06 -22.46 -12.00
N THR A 50 -10.52 -22.09 -13.17
CA THR A 50 -11.28 -21.67 -14.37
C THR A 50 -12.31 -20.54 -14.20
N ARG A 51 -12.38 -19.85 -13.06
CA ARG A 51 -13.24 -18.68 -12.87
C ARG A 51 -12.63 -17.45 -13.51
N SER A 52 -13.40 -16.72 -14.31
CA SER A 52 -12.94 -15.47 -14.91
C SER A 52 -12.89 -14.35 -13.87
N VAL A 53 -12.06 -13.33 -14.09
CA VAL A 53 -11.99 -12.14 -13.23
C VAL A 53 -13.35 -11.44 -13.10
N GLU A 54 -14.20 -11.54 -14.13
CA GLU A 54 -15.55 -10.96 -14.15
C GLU A 54 -16.53 -11.73 -13.26
N GLN A 55 -16.45 -13.07 -13.27
CA GLN A 55 -17.24 -13.91 -12.38
C GLN A 55 -16.86 -13.65 -10.92
N PHE A 56 -15.56 -13.59 -10.63
CA PHE A 56 -15.07 -13.27 -9.29
C PHE A 56 -15.51 -11.88 -8.82
N ALA A 57 -15.42 -10.86 -9.68
CA ALA A 57 -15.84 -9.49 -9.35
C ALA A 57 -17.34 -9.42 -9.02
N THR A 58 -18.17 -10.12 -9.80
CA THR A 58 -19.62 -10.21 -9.59
C THR A 58 -19.94 -10.90 -8.26
N GLU A 59 -19.30 -12.03 -7.97
CA GLU A 59 -19.47 -12.79 -6.72
C GLU A 59 -19.03 -11.98 -5.49
N ALA A 60 -17.93 -11.24 -5.60
CA ALA A 60 -17.40 -10.39 -4.52
C ALA A 60 -18.14 -9.06 -4.35
N GLY A 61 -19.14 -8.75 -5.21
CA GLY A 61 -19.83 -7.46 -5.22
C GLY A 61 -18.91 -6.26 -5.51
N ALA A 62 -17.77 -6.51 -6.16
CA ALA A 62 -16.74 -5.51 -6.43
C ALA A 62 -16.71 -5.14 -7.92
N CYS A 63 -16.39 -3.89 -8.25
CA CYS A 63 -16.25 -3.49 -9.64
C CYS A 63 -14.98 -4.11 -10.27
N ARG A 64 -15.04 -4.43 -11.57
CA ARG A 64 -13.91 -5.00 -12.34
C ARG A 64 -12.61 -4.20 -12.15
N LYS A 65 -12.71 -2.86 -12.13
CA LYS A 65 -11.58 -1.95 -11.92
C LYS A 65 -10.89 -2.19 -10.58
N ARG A 66 -11.66 -2.36 -9.50
CA ARG A 66 -11.12 -2.60 -8.15
C ARG A 66 -10.39 -3.94 -8.09
N VAL A 67 -10.99 -4.99 -8.64
CA VAL A 67 -10.37 -6.32 -8.69
C VAL A 67 -9.07 -6.28 -9.49
N ALA A 68 -9.06 -5.65 -10.67
CA ALA A 68 -7.83 -5.49 -11.45
C ALA A 68 -6.73 -4.71 -10.70
N GLN A 69 -7.11 -3.65 -9.97
CA GLN A 69 -6.16 -2.92 -9.12
C GLN A 69 -5.59 -3.81 -8.00
N LEU A 70 -6.44 -4.57 -7.30
CA LEU A 70 -6.00 -5.48 -6.24
C LEU A 70 -5.07 -6.58 -6.76
N ILE A 71 -5.40 -7.18 -7.90
CA ILE A 71 -4.53 -8.16 -8.57
C ILE A 71 -3.16 -7.54 -8.84
N ARG A 72 -3.10 -6.34 -9.41
CA ARG A 72 -1.82 -5.67 -9.71
C ARG A 72 -1.01 -5.38 -8.45
N ILE A 73 -1.66 -4.92 -7.38
CA ILE A 73 -1.02 -4.69 -6.08
C ILE A 73 -0.53 -6.00 -5.45
N SER A 74 -1.19 -7.13 -5.71
CA SER A 74 -0.78 -8.44 -5.17
C SER A 74 0.58 -8.93 -5.69
N TYR A 75 1.05 -8.38 -6.82
CA TYR A 75 2.36 -8.66 -7.41
C TYR A 75 3.44 -7.65 -7.00
N LEU A 76 3.17 -6.85 -5.96
CA LEU A 76 4.17 -5.96 -5.37
C LEU A 76 5.39 -6.76 -4.89
N SER A 77 6.58 -6.17 -5.06
CA SER A 77 7.82 -6.81 -4.65
C SER A 77 7.79 -7.25 -3.18
N PRO A 78 8.26 -8.48 -2.87
CA PRO A 78 8.34 -8.98 -1.50
C PRO A 78 9.10 -8.04 -0.55
N THR A 79 10.11 -7.32 -1.06
CA THR A 79 10.87 -6.34 -0.28
C THR A 79 9.98 -5.17 0.18
N LEU A 80 9.17 -4.61 -0.71
CA LEU A 80 8.25 -3.51 -0.39
C LEU A 80 7.17 -3.95 0.59
N VAL A 81 6.66 -5.18 0.44
CA VAL A 81 5.70 -5.76 1.40
C VAL A 81 6.31 -5.88 2.78
N LYS A 82 7.54 -6.40 2.91
CA LYS A 82 8.25 -6.50 4.20
C LYS A 82 8.44 -5.14 4.86
N LEU A 83 8.88 -4.14 4.09
CA LEU A 83 9.05 -2.77 4.58
C LEU A 83 7.72 -2.17 5.05
N ALA A 84 6.63 -2.40 4.31
CA ALA A 84 5.30 -1.94 4.72
C ALA A 84 4.81 -2.59 6.02
N LEU A 85 5.09 -3.88 6.22
CA LEU A 85 4.73 -4.59 7.45
C LEU A 85 5.58 -4.13 8.64
N ALA A 86 6.85 -3.81 8.41
CA ALA A 86 7.78 -3.24 9.40
C ALA A 86 7.50 -1.76 9.73
N GLY A 87 6.70 -1.07 8.90
CA GLY A 87 6.52 0.38 9.00
C GLY A 87 7.70 1.19 8.45
N GLU A 88 8.61 0.55 7.73
CA GLU A 88 9.80 1.11 7.09
C GLU A 88 9.61 1.35 5.58
N GLN A 89 8.35 1.36 5.13
CA GLN A 89 8.04 1.65 3.73
C GLN A 89 8.57 3.03 3.30
N PRO A 90 8.99 3.19 2.04
CA PRO A 90 9.35 4.50 1.50
C PRO A 90 8.19 5.50 1.65
N ALA A 91 8.48 6.77 1.92
CA ALA A 91 7.45 7.80 2.09
C ALA A 91 6.54 7.97 0.85
N ALA A 92 7.06 7.66 -0.34
CA ALA A 92 6.29 7.65 -1.59
C ALA A 92 5.29 6.48 -1.66
N MET A 93 5.53 5.39 -0.91
CA MET A 93 4.68 4.20 -0.88
C MET A 93 3.52 4.39 0.11
N THR A 94 2.47 5.05 -0.35
CA THR A 94 1.22 5.20 0.40
C THR A 94 0.11 4.33 -0.19
N ARG A 95 -0.96 4.09 0.58
CA ARG A 95 -2.17 3.42 0.09
C ARG A 95 -2.69 4.08 -1.19
N ARG A 96 -2.74 5.42 -1.21
CA ARG A 96 -3.22 6.19 -2.36
C ARG A 96 -2.28 6.04 -3.56
N ALA A 97 -0.97 6.11 -3.34
CA ALA A 97 0.01 5.90 -4.40
C ALA A 97 -0.13 4.52 -5.06
N LEU A 98 -0.35 3.45 -4.29
CA LEU A 98 -0.58 2.11 -4.86
C LEU A 98 -1.87 2.00 -5.68
N LEU A 99 -2.91 2.77 -5.34
CA LEU A 99 -4.19 2.75 -6.05
C LEU A 99 -4.19 3.61 -7.32
N ASP A 100 -3.47 4.72 -7.29
CA ASP A 100 -3.45 5.71 -8.36
C ASP A 100 -2.36 5.41 -9.41
N THR A 101 -1.31 4.65 -9.05
CA THR A 101 -0.15 4.44 -9.93
C THR A 101 -0.31 3.21 -10.82
N GLU A 102 0.16 3.34 -12.07
CA GLU A 102 0.38 2.18 -12.92
C GLU A 102 1.61 1.39 -12.45
N LEU A 103 1.44 0.46 -11.48
CA LEU A 103 2.48 -0.42 -10.98
C LEU A 103 3.14 -1.23 -12.11
N PRO A 104 4.46 -1.08 -12.34
CA PRO A 104 5.18 -1.89 -13.32
C PRO A 104 5.29 -3.34 -12.85
N MET A 105 5.31 -4.28 -13.79
CA MET A 105 5.43 -5.71 -13.48
C MET A 105 6.83 -6.11 -12.99
N ALA A 106 7.88 -5.46 -13.50
CA ALA A 106 9.25 -5.72 -13.07
C ALA A 106 9.51 -5.13 -11.68
N TRP A 107 9.96 -5.95 -10.73
CA TRP A 107 10.24 -5.49 -9.37
C TRP A 107 11.33 -4.41 -9.30
N ALA A 108 12.33 -4.44 -10.18
CA ALA A 108 13.36 -3.40 -10.22
C ALA A 108 12.76 -2.01 -10.54
N ASP A 109 11.76 -1.95 -11.42
CA ASP A 109 11.07 -0.71 -11.75
C ASP A 109 10.11 -0.28 -10.63
N GLN A 110 9.49 -1.23 -9.91
CA GLN A 110 8.74 -0.93 -8.69
C GLN A 110 9.64 -0.34 -7.61
N HIS A 111 10.84 -0.90 -7.44
CA HIS A 111 11.83 -0.39 -6.49
C HIS A 111 12.21 1.05 -6.86
N ARG A 112 12.57 1.29 -8.13
CA ARG A 112 12.90 2.64 -8.62
C ARG A 112 11.74 3.63 -8.43
N LEU A 113 10.50 3.21 -8.74
CA LEU A 113 9.29 4.01 -8.57
C LEU A 113 9.09 4.47 -7.11
N PHE A 114 9.39 3.61 -6.15
CA PHE A 114 9.29 3.93 -4.71
C PHE A 114 10.63 4.37 -4.09
N GLY A 115 11.67 4.59 -4.88
CA GLY A 115 12.98 5.07 -4.41
C GLY A 115 13.85 4.02 -3.72
N LEU A 116 13.47 2.73 -3.76
CA LEU A 116 14.37 1.64 -3.35
C LEU A 116 15.46 1.47 -4.42
N GLY A 117 16.72 1.65 -4.03
CA GLY A 117 17.88 1.49 -4.91
C GLY A 117 18.60 2.79 -5.31
N ASN A 118 18.13 3.96 -4.85
CA ASN A 118 18.89 5.22 -4.96
C ASN A 118 19.66 5.59 -3.68
N THR A 119 19.89 4.64 -2.78
CA THR A 119 20.73 4.83 -1.56
C THR A 119 22.23 4.77 -1.87
N ALA A 120 22.65 5.30 -3.01
CA ALA A 120 24.04 5.49 -3.38
C ALA A 120 24.26 6.93 -3.82
N SER A 121 24.49 7.81 -2.84
CA SER A 121 25.47 8.92 -2.89
C SER A 121 25.19 9.88 -1.73
N ARG A 122 25.92 9.69 -0.63
CA ARG A 122 26.63 10.75 0.13
C ARG A 122 27.33 10.13 1.33
#